data_AF-A0A9X4S5B0-F1
#
_entry.id   AF-A0A9X4S5B0-F1
#
_cell.length_a   1.000
_cell.length_b   1.000
_cell.length_c   1.000
_cell.angle_alpha   90.00
_cell.angle_beta   90.00
_cell.angle_gamma   90.00
#
_symmetry.space_group_name_H-M   'P 1'
#
loop_
_entity.id
_entity.type
_entity.pdbx_description
1 polymer ?
#
loop_
_entity_poly.entity_id
_entity_poly.type
_entity_poly.pdbx_seq_one_letter_code
_entity_poly.pdbx_strand_id
1 'polypeptide(L)' 'MKLKVKAVFDDLKENVRREVDEVFEASVARFKELEKKLPGFVEKVEEKEDK' A
#
# COMPACT_ATOMS: atom_id res chain seq x y z
N MET A 1 -0.53 -7.48 6.00
CA MET A 1 -0.76 -6.15 6.62
C MET A 1 -1.58 -5.31 5.67
N LYS A 2 -2.36 -4.35 6.18
CA LYS A 2 -3.12 -3.43 5.33
C LYS A 2 -2.28 -2.20 5.01
N LEU A 3 -2.27 -1.82 3.74
CA LEU A 3 -1.61 -0.61 3.24
C LEU A 3 -2.67 0.32 2.67
N LYS A 4 -2.53 1.62 2.94
CA LYS A 4 -3.34 2.67 2.33
C LYS A 4 -2.53 3.38 1.25
N VAL A 5 -3.13 3.55 0.08
CA VAL A 5 -2.53 4.24 -1.07
C VAL A 5 -2.59 5.76 -0.87
N LYS A 6 -1.47 6.43 -1.10
CA LYS A 6 -1.28 7.88 -0.94
C LYS A 6 -1.08 8.62 -2.26
N ALA A 7 -0.73 7.90 -3.33
CA ALA A 7 -0.62 8.41 -4.69
C ALA A 7 -1.03 7.32 -5.68
N VAL A 8 -1.67 7.69 -6.79
CA VAL A 8 -2.11 6.75 -7.82
C VAL A 8 -0.89 6.08 -8.48
N PHE A 9 -0.93 4.76 -8.67
CA PHE A 9 0.09 4.04 -9.44
C PHE A 9 -0.45 2.78 -10.10
N ASP A 10 0.19 2.37 -11.19
CA ASP A 10 -0.06 1.09 -11.83
C ASP A 10 0.75 0.00 -11.12
N ASP A 11 0.07 -0.86 -10.37
CA ASP A 11 0.66 -2.07 -9.80
C ASP A 11 0.74 -3.15 -10.89
N LEU A 12 1.81 -3.09 -11.67
CA LEU A 12 2.06 -4.03 -12.76
C LEU A 12 2.21 -5.49 -12.29
N LYS A 13 2.50 -5.73 -11.01
CA LYS A 13 2.67 -7.09 -10.46
C LYS A 13 1.32 -7.74 -10.18
N GLU A 14 0.38 -6.94 -9.70
CA GLU A 14 -1.00 -7.34 -9.42
C GLU A 14 -1.95 -7.03 -10.60
N ASN A 15 -1.43 -6.43 -11.68
CA ASN A 15 -2.16 -6.02 -12.88
C ASN A 15 -3.39 -5.14 -12.56
N VAL A 16 -3.21 -4.17 -11.65
CA VAL A 16 -4.27 -3.27 -11.20
C VAL A 16 -3.74 -1.84 -11.08
N ARG A 17 -4.59 -0.86 -11.40
CA ARG A 17 -4.35 0.55 -11.07
C ARG A 17 -4.84 0.82 -9.66
N ARG A 18 -3.94 1.25 -8.79
CA ARG A 18 -4.23 1.57 -7.39
C ARG A 18 -4.59 3.04 -7.26
N GLU A 19 -5.71 3.33 -6.62
CA GLU A 19 -6.23 4.70 -6.46
C GLU A 19 -5.96 5.24 -5.05
N VAL A 20 -5.91 6.56 -4.88
CA VAL A 20 -5.70 7.18 -3.57
C VAL A 20 -6.81 6.76 -2.59
N ASP A 21 -6.43 6.57 -1.33
CA ASP A 21 -7.27 6.07 -0.24
C ASP A 21 -7.70 4.59 -0.35
N GLU A 22 -7.36 3.89 -1.43
CA GLU A 22 -7.54 2.44 -1.51
C GLU A 22 -6.75 1.74 -0.40
N VAL A 23 -7.39 0.76 0.25
CA VAL A 23 -6.76 -0.10 1.25
C VAL A 23 -6.67 -1.51 0.71
N PHE A 24 -5.46 -2.08 0.71
CA PHE A 24 -5.22 -3.44 0.23
C PHE A 24 -4.29 -4.22 1.15
N GLU A 25 -4.39 -5.55 1.08
CA GLU A 25 -3.50 -6.44 1.82
C GLU A 25 -2.19 -6.67 1.08
N ALA A 26 -1.10 -6.61 1.82
CA ALA A 26 0.24 -6.87 1.31
C ALA A 26 1.11 -7.60 2.34
N SER A 27 2.12 -8.32 1.85
CA SER A 27 3.18 -8.88 2.68
C SER A 27 4.20 -7.80 3.09
N VAL A 28 5.00 -8.09 4.12
CA VAL A 28 6.12 -7.21 4.54
C VAL A 28 7.12 -7.01 3.40
N ALA A 29 7.40 -8.06 2.63
CA ALA A 29 8.29 -7.99 1.48
C ALA A 29 7.73 -7.05 0.39
N ARG A 30 6.42 -7.13 0.13
CA ARG A 30 5.77 -6.24 -0.83
C ARG A 30 5.79 -4.79 -0.38
N PHE A 31 5.55 -4.52 0.90
CA PHE A 31 5.67 -3.17 1.46
C PHE A 31 7.08 -2.59 1.28
N LYS A 32 8.13 -3.33 1.64
CA LYS A 32 9.53 -2.90 1.43
C LYS A 32 9.88 -2.65 -0.04
N GLU A 33 9.33 -3.47 -0.94
CA GLU A 33 9.49 -3.26 -2.38
C GLU A 33 8.88 -1.92 -2.83
N LEU A 34 7.63 -1.66 -2.40
CA LEU A 34 6.92 -0.43 -2.71
C LEU A 34 7.61 0.79 -2.09
N GLU A 35 8.05 0.75 -0.83
CA GLU A 35 8.80 1.85 -0.22
C GLU A 35 10.11 2.17 -0.95
N LYS A 36 10.80 1.15 -1.48
CA LYS A 36 12.05 1.35 -2.21
C LYS A 36 11.83 1.94 -3.60
N LYS A 37 10.82 1.46 -4.33
CA LYS A 37 10.58 1.85 -5.74
C LYS A 37 9.67 3.07 -5.87
N LEU A 38 8.71 3.20 -4.97
CA LEU A 38 7.65 4.20 -4.94
C LEU A 38 7.56 4.80 -3.52
N PRO A 39 8.62 5.49 -3.05
CA PRO A 39 8.67 6.03 -1.70
C PRO A 39 7.50 6.98 -1.45
N GLY A 40 6.76 6.74 -0.37
CA GLY A 40 5.61 7.55 0.04
C GLY A 40 4.30 7.25 -0.68
N PHE A 41 4.25 6.29 -1.61
CA PHE A 41 3.01 5.94 -2.32
C PHE A 41 2.04 5.11 -1.48
N VAL A 42 2.53 4.47 -0.43
CA VAL A 42 1.72 3.67 0.49
C VAL A 42 2.14 3.91 1.93
N GLU A 43 1.19 3.81 2.85
CA GLU A 43 1.43 3.82 4.29
C GLU A 43 0.78 2.60 4.96
N LYS A 44 1.32 2.16 6.11
CA LYS A 44 0.66 1.10 6.88
C LYS A 44 -0.60 1.65 7.53
N VAL A 45 -1.69 0.89 7.44
CA VAL A 45 -2.86 1.14 8.27
C VAL A 45 -2.57 0.53 9.63
N GLU A 46 -2.37 1.38 10.64
CA GLU A 46 -2.40 0.94 12.03
C GLU A 46 -3.86 0.62 12.37
N GLU A 47 -4.15 -0.64 12.67
CA GLU A 47 -5.43 -0.99 13.29
C GLU A 47 -5.39 -0.38 14.70
N LYS A 48 -5.96 0.81 14.85
CA LYS A 48 -6.38 1.26 16.17
C LYS A 48 -7.46 0.28 16.59
N GLU A 49 -7.12 -0.63 17.50
CA GLU A 49 -8.12 -1.27 18.34
C GLU A 49 -8.79 -0.14 19.11
N ASP A 50 -9.87 0.42 18.55
CA ASP A 50 -10.82 1.23 19.29
C ASP A 50 -11.40 0.30 20.37
N LYS A 51 -10.87 0.46 21.59
CA LYS A 51 -11.21 -0.31 22.79
C LYS A 51 -12.31 0.37 23.58
#